data_AF-A0A7S0N444-F1
#
_entry.id   AF-A0A7S0N444-F1
#
_cell.length_a   1.000
_cell.length_b   1.000
_cell.length_c   1.000
_cell.angle_alpha   90.00
_cell.angle_beta   90.00
_cell.angle_gamma   90.00
#
_symmetry.space_group_name_H-M   'P 1'
#
loop_
_entity.id
_entity.type
_entity.pdbx_description
1 polymer ?
#
loop_
_entity_poly.entity_id
_entity_poly.type
_entity_poly.pdbx_seq_one_letter_code
_entity_poly.pdbx_strand_id
1 'polypeptide(L)'
;PVATVAIVLNRRTSNTVLFQRRSEAEGDGRRRAILFGGEYTSKQGRLFWLHRSEALKAGGVGSPVGAGGELWLCDGEEALKALQAGTATDADFLLVRGFCLWLKGEVAQRASEEEAWRGLLLP
;
A
#
# COMPACT_ATOMS: atom_id res chain seq x y z
N PRO A 1 -21.15 -11.79 3.07
CA PRO A 1 -21.28 -10.31 3.21
C PRO A 1 -20.32 -9.64 2.22
N VAL A 2 -20.78 -8.67 1.44
CA VAL A 2 -19.93 -7.94 0.50
C VAL A 2 -19.43 -6.68 1.21
N ALA A 3 -18.14 -6.39 1.09
CA ALA A 3 -17.53 -5.21 1.69
C ALA A 3 -16.67 -4.48 0.67
N THR A 4 -16.40 -3.21 0.92
CA THR A 4 -15.42 -2.40 0.21
C THR A 4 -14.21 -2.20 1.13
N VAL A 5 -13.02 -2.49 0.61
CA VAL A 5 -11.75 -2.26 1.28
C VAL A 5 -11.06 -1.08 0.59
N ALA A 6 -10.56 -0.14 1.37
CA ALA A 6 -9.76 0.98 0.84
C ALA A 6 -8.53 1.23 1.70
N ILE A 7 -7.60 1.99 1.14
CA ILE A 7 -6.35 2.39 1.80
C ILE A 7 -6.22 3.90 1.73
N VAL A 8 -5.97 4.53 2.87
CA VAL A 8 -5.60 5.94 2.96
C VAL A 8 -4.12 6.12 2.57
N LEU A 9 -3.85 6.99 1.60
CA LEU A 9 -2.50 7.20 1.04
C LEU A 9 -1.84 8.53 1.45
N ASN A 10 -2.55 9.41 2.13
CA ASN A 10 -2.05 10.75 2.48
C ASN A 10 -1.66 10.90 3.96
N ARG A 11 -1.65 9.81 4.74
CA ARG A 11 -1.30 9.83 6.17
C ARG A 11 -0.07 8.98 6.44
N ARG A 12 1.00 9.59 6.95
CA ARG A 12 2.19 8.87 7.41
C ARG A 12 2.03 8.38 8.85
N THR A 13 2.62 7.24 9.16
CA THR A 13 2.85 6.81 10.54
C THR A 13 4.17 7.36 11.08
N SER A 14 4.42 7.22 12.38
CA SER A 14 5.74 7.46 12.98
C SER A 14 6.75 6.35 12.67
N ASN A 15 6.33 5.24 12.06
CA ASN A 15 7.18 4.08 11.80
C ASN A 15 7.81 4.15 10.41
N THR A 16 9.02 3.60 10.31
CA THR A 16 9.75 3.48 9.04
C THR A 16 10.28 2.05 8.88
N VAL A 17 10.47 1.61 7.63
CA VAL A 17 11.22 0.41 7.30
C VAL A 17 12.61 0.83 6.84
N LEU A 18 13.64 0.18 7.38
CA LEU A 18 15.02 0.34 6.94
C LEU A 18 15.32 -0.68 5.84
N PHE A 19 15.70 -0.18 4.66
CA PHE A 19 16.21 -0.99 3.56
C PHE A 19 17.74 -0.93 3.61
N GLN A 20 18.38 -2.03 3.95
CA GLN A 20 19.84 -2.18 3.88
C GLN A 20 20.19 -3.11 2.72
N ARG A 21 21.06 -2.65 1.82
CA ARG A 21 21.71 -3.56 0.86
C ARG A 21 22.88 -4.26 1.52
N ARG A 22 23.15 -5.51 1.11
CA ARG A 22 24.27 -6.31 1.63
C ARG A 22 25.65 -5.66 1.45
N SER A 23 25.80 -4.73 0.51
CA SER A 23 27.05 -4.01 0.23
C SER A 23 27.18 -2.68 0.97
N GLU A 24 26.13 -2.21 1.63
CA GLU A 24 26.13 -0.94 2.35
C GLU A 24 26.73 -1.14 3.74
N ALA A 25 27.54 -0.18 4.20
CA ALA A 25 28.05 -0.18 5.56
C ALA A 25 26.89 -0.14 6.56
N GLU A 26 27.09 -0.76 7.72
CA GLU A 26 26.08 -0.83 8.77
C GLU A 26 25.68 0.59 9.23
N GLY A 27 24.53 1.07 8.75
CA GLY A 27 24.00 2.42 9.04
C GLY A 27 23.60 3.25 7.82
N ASP A 28 24.01 2.88 6.61
CA ASP A 28 23.73 3.62 5.36
C ASP A 28 22.39 3.23 4.69
N GLY A 29 21.57 2.46 5.38
CA GLY A 29 20.29 1.99 4.85
C GLY A 29 19.27 3.12 4.63
N ARG A 30 18.48 3.01 3.57
CA ARG A 30 17.41 3.98 3.26
C ARG A 30 16.17 3.71 4.10
N ARG A 31 15.67 4.73 4.79
CA ARG A 31 14.42 4.64 5.56
C ARG A 31 13.23 5.05 4.71
N ARG A 32 12.18 4.23 4.73
CA ARG A 32 10.89 4.53 4.06
C ARG A 32 9.78 4.64 5.08
N ALA A 33 9.01 5.72 4.98
CA ALA A 33 7.84 5.91 5.82
C ALA A 33 6.78 4.86 5.51
N ILE A 34 6.17 4.33 6.56
CA ILE A 34 4.97 3.50 6.44
C ILE A 34 3.76 4.44 6.49
N LEU A 35 2.85 4.30 5.53
CA LEU A 35 1.58 5.01 5.51
C LEU A 35 0.54 4.31 6.38
N PHE A 36 -0.35 5.10 6.98
CA PHE A 36 -1.50 4.61 7.72
C PHE A 36 -2.66 4.45 6.75
N GLY A 37 -2.98 3.21 6.40
CA GLY A 37 -4.04 2.87 5.44
C GLY A 37 -5.43 2.80 6.04
N GLY A 38 -5.55 2.67 7.37
CA GLY A 38 -6.80 2.63 8.09
C GLY A 38 -6.68 1.85 9.41
N GLU A 39 -7.77 1.83 10.17
CA GLU A 39 -7.81 1.26 11.52
C GLU A 39 -7.82 -0.28 11.55
N TYR A 40 -8.33 -0.91 10.50
CA TYR A 40 -8.36 -2.37 10.40
C TYR A 40 -6.99 -2.88 10.00
N THR A 41 -6.54 -3.95 10.64
CA THR A 41 -5.26 -4.59 10.32
C THR A 41 -5.46 -6.06 9.99
N SER A 42 -4.58 -6.60 9.15
CA SER A 42 -4.43 -8.04 9.05
C SER A 42 -3.99 -8.61 10.41
N LYS A 43 -4.35 -9.87 10.70
CA LYS A 43 -4.09 -10.54 12.00
C LYS A 43 -2.62 -10.53 12.44
N GLN A 44 -1.68 -10.25 11.54
CA GLN A 44 -0.24 -10.26 11.79
C GLN A 44 0.42 -8.89 11.61
N GLY A 45 -0.36 -7.81 11.46
CA GLY A 45 0.21 -6.46 11.25
C GLY A 45 1.01 -6.33 9.96
N ARG A 46 0.72 -7.18 8.95
CA ARG A 46 1.43 -7.18 7.67
C ARG A 46 1.26 -5.83 6.97
N LEU A 47 2.34 -5.40 6.31
CA LEU A 47 2.33 -4.25 5.42
C LEU A 47 1.78 -4.67 4.05
N PHE A 48 0.99 -3.80 3.44
CA PHE A 48 0.68 -3.84 2.02
C PHE A 48 1.83 -3.19 1.26
N TRP A 49 2.34 -3.87 0.25
CA TRP A 49 3.37 -3.37 -0.64
C TRP A 49 2.72 -3.00 -1.97
N LEU A 50 2.63 -1.70 -2.24
CA LEU A 50 2.00 -1.18 -3.44
C LEU A 50 3.08 -0.70 -4.41
N HIS A 51 2.96 -1.03 -5.70
CA HIS A 51 3.84 -0.51 -6.73
C HIS A 51 3.10 -0.20 -8.03
N ARG A 52 3.74 0.57 -8.90
CA ARG A 52 3.31 0.85 -10.28
C ARG A 52 4.40 0.56 -11.32
N SER A 53 5.48 -0.08 -10.91
CA SER A 53 6.63 -0.38 -11.79
C SER A 53 6.26 -1.41 -12.86
N GLU A 54 6.44 -1.05 -14.13
CA GLU A 54 6.22 -1.95 -15.27
C GLU A 54 7.20 -3.13 -15.27
N ALA A 55 8.44 -2.94 -14.79
CA ALA A 55 9.42 -4.01 -14.67
C ALA A 55 8.95 -5.09 -13.68
N LEU A 56 8.37 -4.67 -12.55
CA LEU A 56 7.79 -5.58 -11.56
C LEU A 56 6.56 -6.31 -12.11
N LYS A 57 5.69 -5.62 -12.88
CA LYS A 57 4.54 -6.24 -13.55
C LYS A 57 4.98 -7.30 -14.56
N ALA A 58 5.94 -6.97 -15.41
CA ALA A 58 6.50 -7.90 -16.39
C ALA A 58 7.18 -9.11 -15.71
N GLY A 59 7.74 -8.91 -14.51
CA GLY A 59 8.27 -9.97 -13.66
C GLY A 59 7.24 -10.78 -12.88
N GLY A 60 5.94 -10.48 -13.02
CA GLY A 60 4.86 -11.19 -12.33
C GLY A 60 4.78 -10.92 -10.84
N VAL A 61 5.26 -9.77 -10.36
CA VAL A 61 5.22 -9.40 -8.94
C VAL A 61 3.86 -8.80 -8.60
N GLY A 62 3.16 -9.43 -7.65
CA GLY A 62 1.88 -8.96 -7.12
C GLY A 62 0.69 -9.18 -8.05
N SER A 63 -0.38 -8.43 -7.77
CA SER A 63 -1.65 -8.50 -8.50
C SER A 63 -2.28 -7.11 -8.64
N PRO A 64 -3.03 -6.83 -9.72
CA PRO A 64 -3.63 -5.53 -9.95
C PRO A 64 -4.69 -5.20 -8.88
N VAL A 65 -4.72 -3.93 -8.47
CA VAL A 65 -5.69 -3.38 -7.51
C VAL A 65 -6.75 -2.59 -8.27
N GLY A 66 -8.01 -2.98 -8.06
CA GLY A 66 -9.15 -2.34 -8.72
C GLY A 66 -9.23 -2.63 -10.22
N ALA A 67 -10.21 -2.03 -10.89
CA ALA A 67 -10.48 -2.28 -12.31
C ALA A 67 -9.47 -1.60 -13.26
N GLY A 68 -8.75 -0.57 -12.78
CA GLY A 68 -7.85 0.24 -13.62
C GLY A 68 -6.49 -0.39 -13.90
N GLY A 69 -6.04 -1.36 -13.10
CA GLY A 69 -4.76 -2.09 -13.34
C GLY A 69 -3.48 -1.26 -13.20
N GLU A 70 -3.56 0.01 -12.79
CA GLU A 70 -2.40 0.90 -12.69
C GLU A 70 -1.54 0.61 -11.45
N LEU A 71 -2.19 0.24 -10.34
CA LEU A 71 -1.57 -0.05 -9.06
C LEU A 71 -1.59 -1.55 -8.78
N TRP A 72 -0.50 -2.07 -8.27
CA TRP A 72 -0.31 -3.49 -8.00
C TRP A 72 0.02 -3.70 -6.53
N LEU A 73 -0.58 -4.72 -5.95
CA LEU A 73 -0.36 -5.16 -4.58
C LEU A 73 0.45 -6.44 -4.60
N CYS A 74 1.60 -6.44 -3.93
CA CYS A 74 2.38 -7.64 -3.65
C CYS A 74 2.52 -7.84 -2.14
N ASP A 75 3.01 -9.01 -1.75
CA ASP A 75 3.45 -9.25 -0.39
C ASP A 75 4.92 -8.87 -0.18
N GLY A 76 5.35 -8.90 1.09
CA GLY A 76 6.72 -8.55 1.44
C GLY A 76 7.76 -9.53 0.90
N GLU A 77 7.41 -10.81 0.71
CA GLU A 77 8.36 -11.80 0.20
C GLU A 77 8.65 -11.58 -1.29
N GLU A 78 7.62 -11.31 -2.08
CA GLU A 78 7.74 -10.95 -3.49
C GLU A 78 8.57 -9.67 -3.66
N ALA A 79 8.26 -8.62 -2.88
CA ALA A 79 8.99 -7.37 -2.91
C ALA A 79 10.47 -7.56 -2.53
N LEU A 80 10.75 -8.32 -1.47
CA LEU A 80 12.11 -8.62 -1.04
C LEU A 80 12.90 -9.40 -2.09
N LYS A 81 12.29 -10.38 -2.75
CA LYS A 81 12.92 -11.10 -3.87
C LYS A 81 13.28 -10.15 -5.01
N ALA A 82 12.37 -9.25 -5.39
CA ALA A 82 12.60 -8.28 -6.46
C ALA A 82 13.74 -7.28 -6.11
N LEU A 83 13.79 -6.83 -4.85
CA LEU A 83 14.85 -5.97 -4.33
C LEU A 83 16.21 -6.69 -4.32
N GLN A 84 16.25 -7.95 -3.87
CA GLN A 84 17.47 -8.77 -3.83
C GLN A 84 17.99 -9.10 -5.23
N ALA A 85 17.09 -9.31 -6.19
CA ALA A 85 17.44 -9.53 -7.59
C ALA A 85 17.89 -8.24 -8.31
N GLY A 86 17.77 -7.07 -7.68
CA GLY A 86 18.10 -5.77 -8.28
C GLY A 86 17.11 -5.31 -9.36
N THR A 87 15.96 -5.98 -9.47
CA THR A 87 14.89 -5.66 -10.43
C THR A 87 13.97 -4.54 -9.96
N ALA A 88 14.06 -4.18 -8.68
CA ALA A 88 13.39 -3.04 -8.08
C ALA A 88 14.27 -2.37 -7.02
N THR A 89 13.89 -1.16 -6.68
CA THR A 89 14.46 -0.35 -5.61
C THR A 89 13.39 -0.06 -4.54
N ASP A 90 13.81 0.40 -3.37
CA ASP A 90 12.88 0.83 -2.32
C ASP A 90 11.93 1.95 -2.81
N ALA A 91 12.34 2.71 -3.84
CA ALA A 91 11.56 3.76 -4.48
C ALA A 91 10.33 3.26 -5.23
N ASP A 92 10.37 2.02 -5.70
CA ASP A 92 9.27 1.42 -6.46
C ASP A 92 8.09 1.02 -5.59
N PHE A 93 8.29 0.99 -4.26
CA PHE A 93 7.30 0.53 -3.30
C PHE A 93 6.77 1.64 -2.41
N LEU A 94 5.47 1.57 -2.17
CA LEU A 94 4.75 2.32 -1.16
C LEU A 94 4.24 1.34 -0.09
N LEU A 95 4.64 1.58 1.15
CA LEU A 95 4.37 0.70 2.27
C LEU A 95 3.18 1.23 3.06
N VAL A 96 2.15 0.40 3.24
CA VAL A 96 0.94 0.79 3.97
C VAL A 96 0.64 -0.21 5.07
N ARG A 97 0.35 0.30 6.27
CA ARG A 97 -0.18 -0.50 7.37
C ARG A 97 -1.67 -0.24 7.53
N GLY A 98 -2.42 -1.32 7.58
CA GLY A 98 -3.87 -1.27 7.81
C GLY A 98 -4.66 -0.81 6.60
N PHE A 99 -5.98 -0.86 6.75
CA PHE A 99 -6.95 -0.54 5.71
C PHE A 99 -8.25 -0.05 6.35
N CYS A 100 -9.09 0.60 5.56
CA CYS A 100 -10.44 0.95 5.93
C CYS A 100 -11.41 -0.09 5.36
N LEU A 101 -12.45 -0.43 6.12
CA LEU A 101 -13.46 -1.42 5.74
C LEU A 101 -14.85 -0.79 5.83
N TRP A 102 -15.59 -0.85 4.73
CA TRP A 102 -17.01 -0.50 4.70
C TRP A 102 -17.82 -1.73 4.34
N LEU A 103 -18.69 -2.15 5.25
CA LEU A 103 -19.67 -3.20 4.98
C LEU A 103 -20.74 -2.62 4.04
N LYS A 104 -21.04 -3.33 2.95
CA LYS A 104 -22.10 -2.88 2.04
C LYS A 104 -23.46 -3.05 2.73
N GLY A 105 -24.28 -2.01 2.63
CA GLY A 105 -25.61 -1.91 3.22
C GLY A 105 -26.19 -0.52 3.05
N GLU A 106 -27.40 -0.30 3.53
CA GLU A 106 -28.14 0.97 3.36
C GLU A 106 -27.34 2.19 3.87
N VAL A 107 -26.61 2.05 4.98
CA VAL A 107 -25.79 3.14 5.53
C VAL A 107 -24.62 3.52 4.60
N ALA A 108 -23.94 2.52 4.03
CA ALA A 108 -22.84 2.78 3.09
C ALA A 108 -23.35 3.40 1.79
N GLN A 109 -24.56 3.02 1.37
CA GLN A 109 -25.22 3.60 0.21
C GLN A 109 -25.58 5.06 0.46
N ARG A 110 -26.24 5.37 1.58
CA ARG A 110 -26.56 6.76 1.95
C ARG A 110 -25.32 7.65 2.08
N ALA A 111 -24.25 7.17 2.71
CA ALA A 111 -22.99 7.92 2.80
C ALA A 111 -22.35 8.17 1.43
N SER A 112 -22.59 7.29 0.45
CA SER A 112 -22.11 7.47 -0.92
C SER A 112 -22.97 8.49 -1.67
N GLU A 113 -24.29 8.44 -1.52
CA GLU A 113 -25.27 9.36 -2.12
C GLU A 113 -25.11 10.78 -1.58
N GLU A 114 -24.83 10.92 -0.28
CA GLU A 114 -24.57 12.20 0.38
C GLU A 114 -23.17 12.77 0.07
N GLU A 115 -22.37 12.08 -0.74
CA GLU A 115 -20.97 12.42 -1.08
C GLU A 115 -20.10 12.75 0.15
N ALA A 116 -20.42 12.17 1.31
CA ALA A 116 -19.79 12.50 2.59
C ALA A 116 -18.27 12.19 2.66
N TRP A 117 -17.74 11.50 1.64
CA TRP A 117 -16.33 11.17 1.46
C TRP A 117 -15.58 12.17 0.56
N ARG A 118 -16.27 13.05 -0.17
CA ARG A 118 -15.61 14.15 -0.88
C ARG A 118 -15.16 15.17 0.15
N GLY A 119 -13.84 15.37 0.23
CA GLY A 119 -13.25 16.42 1.06
C GLY A 119 -13.74 17.81 0.64
N LEU A 120 -13.36 18.82 1.43
CA LEU A 120 -13.63 20.22 1.09
C LEU A 120 -13.05 20.53 -0.29
N LEU A 121 -13.91 20.83 -1.27
CA LEU A 121 -13.50 21.46 -2.50
C LEU A 121 -13.04 22.87 -2.14
N LEU A 122 -11.74 23.13 -2.27
CA LEU A 122 -11.26 24.50 -2.25
C LEU A 122 -11.80 25.21 -3.51
N PRO A 123 -12.35 26.43 -3.37
CA PRO A 123 -12.90 27.19 -4.50
C PRO A 123 -11.83 27.55 -5.53
#